data_AF-A0A0A1VBS7-F1
#
_entry.id   AF-A0A0A1VBS7-F1
#
_cell.length_a   1.000
_cell.length_b   1.000
_cell.length_c   1.000
_cell.angle_alpha   90.00
_cell.angle_beta   90.00
_cell.angle_gamma   90.00
#
_symmetry.space_group_name_H-M   'P 1'
#
loop_
_entity.id
_entity.type
_entity.pdbx_description
1 polymer ?
#
loop_
_entity_poly.entity_id
_entity_poly.type
_entity_poly.pdbx_seq_one_letter_code
_entity_poly.pdbx_strand_id
1 'polypeptide(L)'
;MAEITPSFQGEIQLRRWSESSTQGVQVTLALADSDDLGKFRGLEGKRFMAVLVQIGDDEQPVPPEPAKPAPRERLGDLAWRAVQWCKEPEFIDFLSLQEPGIDSEHDAAAYIKRVCGVQSRKELDTSPAARTAFNQHIRGPYHKHLMARGLA
;
A
#
# COMPACT_ATOMS: atom_id res chain seq x y z
N MET A 1 -19.25 -28.96 -15.80
CA MET A 1 -17.91 -28.49 -15.37
C MET A 1 -16.91 -29.47 -15.96
N ALA A 2 -15.86 -29.00 -16.64
CA ALA A 2 -14.85 -29.91 -17.19
C ALA A 2 -14.08 -30.56 -16.03
N GLU A 3 -14.05 -31.89 -15.97
CA GLU A 3 -13.24 -32.60 -14.99
C GLU A 3 -11.76 -32.39 -15.32
N ILE A 4 -11.06 -31.65 -14.47
CA ILE A 4 -9.62 -31.46 -14.60
C ILE A 4 -8.96 -32.69 -13.96
N THR A 5 -8.39 -33.57 -14.79
CA THR A 5 -7.55 -34.67 -14.30
C THR A 5 -6.10 -34.19 -14.25
N PRO A 6 -5.51 -33.97 -13.06
CA PRO A 6 -4.13 -33.52 -12.96
C PRO A 6 -3.17 -34.62 -13.40
N SER A 7 -2.16 -34.27 -14.21
CA SER A 7 -1.10 -35.23 -14.59
C SER A 7 -0.19 -35.60 -13.42
N PHE A 8 -0.13 -34.74 -12.39
CA PHE A 8 0.57 -34.96 -11.14
C PHE A 8 -0.13 -34.17 -10.02
N GLN A 9 -0.32 -34.79 -8.87
CA GLN A 9 -0.78 -34.15 -7.65
C GLN A 9 0.03 -34.73 -6.50
N GLY A 10 0.78 -33.87 -5.82
CA GLY A 10 1.69 -34.24 -4.75
C GLY A 10 2.49 -33.05 -4.27
N GLU A 11 3.22 -33.23 -3.17
CA GLU A 11 4.10 -32.21 -2.62
C GLU A 11 5.37 -32.09 -3.46
N ILE A 12 5.79 -30.84 -3.70
CA ILE A 12 7.02 -30.53 -4.42
C ILE A 12 7.75 -29.38 -3.74
N GLN A 13 9.08 -29.41 -3.81
CA GLN A 13 9.92 -28.39 -3.22
C GLN A 13 10.55 -27.51 -4.30
N LEU A 14 10.42 -26.19 -4.20
CA LEU A 14 11.17 -25.27 -5.05
C LEU A 14 12.66 -25.32 -4.69
N ARG A 15 13.49 -25.82 -5.61
CA ARG A 15 14.95 -25.96 -5.40
C ARG A 15 15.73 -24.77 -5.94
N ARG A 16 15.34 -24.30 -7.13
CA ARG A 16 16.04 -23.24 -7.85
C ARG A 16 15.08 -22.49 -8.75
N TRP A 17 15.38 -21.23 -8.96
CA TRP A 17 14.85 -20.44 -10.07
C TRP A 17 16.02 -19.78 -10.80
N SER A 18 15.84 -19.50 -12.09
CA SER A 18 16.85 -18.81 -12.89
C SER A 18 16.19 -18.05 -14.03
N GLU A 19 16.72 -16.88 -14.32
CA GLU A 19 16.42 -16.11 -15.52
C GLU A 19 17.67 -16.12 -16.40
N SER A 20 17.58 -16.73 -17.59
CA SER A 20 18.69 -16.78 -18.55
C SER A 20 18.23 -16.36 -19.94
N SER A 21 19.10 -15.69 -20.67
CA SER A 21 18.84 -15.29 -22.05
C SER A 21 18.81 -16.48 -23.03
N THR A 22 19.50 -17.58 -22.70
CA THR A 22 19.63 -18.78 -23.56
C THR A 22 18.57 -19.84 -23.27
N GLN A 23 18.14 -20.02 -22.03
CA GLN A 23 17.18 -21.07 -21.63
C GLN A 23 15.86 -20.50 -21.09
N GLY A 24 15.72 -19.18 -21.06
CA GLY A 24 14.52 -18.48 -20.59
C GLY A 24 14.42 -18.43 -19.06
N VAL A 25 13.22 -18.09 -18.59
CA VAL A 25 12.83 -18.09 -17.17
C VAL A 25 12.44 -19.52 -16.78
N GLN A 26 13.07 -20.04 -15.74
CA GLN A 26 12.89 -21.43 -15.31
C GLN A 26 12.78 -21.56 -13.80
N VAL A 27 12.01 -22.55 -13.36
CA VAL A 27 11.93 -23.02 -11.97
C VAL A 27 12.21 -24.52 -11.94
N THR A 28 13.01 -24.97 -10.97
CA THR A 28 13.32 -26.38 -10.73
C THR A 28 12.61 -26.82 -9.45
N LEU A 29 11.74 -27.81 -9.59
CA LEU A 29 10.94 -28.38 -8.51
C LEU A 29 11.46 -29.81 -8.24
N ALA A 30 11.70 -30.15 -6.97
CA ALA A 30 11.98 -31.52 -6.55
C ALA A 30 10.67 -32.21 -6.19
N LEU A 31 10.51 -33.43 -6.68
CA LEU A 31 9.42 -34.33 -6.28
C LEU A 31 9.77 -34.96 -4.92
N ALA A 32 8.76 -35.29 -4.12
CA ALA A 32 8.94 -36.00 -2.87
C ALA A 32 9.43 -37.44 -3.08
N ASP A 33 8.93 -38.11 -4.13
CA ASP A 33 9.28 -39.49 -4.49
C ASP A 33 9.92 -39.55 -5.89
N SER A 34 10.93 -40.41 -6.06
CA SER A 34 11.52 -40.71 -7.36
C SER A 34 10.56 -41.42 -8.32
N ASP A 35 9.59 -42.18 -7.80
CA ASP A 35 8.60 -42.89 -8.62
C ASP A 35 7.70 -41.93 -9.39
N ASP A 36 7.47 -40.73 -8.84
CA ASP A 36 6.69 -39.68 -9.49
C ASP A 36 7.35 -39.14 -10.76
N LEU A 37 8.67 -39.32 -10.91
CA LEU A 37 9.39 -38.90 -12.11
C LEU A 37 8.86 -39.63 -13.36
N GLY A 38 8.38 -40.87 -13.19
CA GLY A 38 7.77 -41.65 -14.27
C GLY A 38 6.55 -40.96 -14.88
N LYS A 39 5.80 -40.18 -14.09
CA LYS A 39 4.61 -39.43 -14.54
C LYS A 39 4.94 -38.31 -15.53
N PHE A 40 6.19 -37.85 -15.56
CA PHE A 40 6.63 -36.76 -16.44
C PHE A 40 7.33 -37.25 -17.73
N ARG A 41 7.68 -38.54 -17.83
CA ARG A 41 8.33 -39.08 -19.03
C ARG A 41 7.38 -39.06 -20.24
N GLY A 42 7.85 -38.58 -21.40
CA GLY A 42 7.03 -38.53 -22.62
C GLY A 42 6.08 -37.32 -22.69
N LEU A 43 6.21 -36.38 -21.75
CA LEU A 43 5.43 -35.14 -21.72
C LEU A 43 6.22 -33.92 -22.21
N GLU A 44 7.39 -34.14 -22.80
CA GLU A 44 8.26 -33.08 -23.32
C GLU A 44 7.52 -32.23 -24.37
N GLY A 45 7.60 -30.90 -24.22
CA GLY A 45 6.97 -29.94 -25.14
C GLY A 45 5.47 -29.68 -24.92
N LYS A 46 4.81 -30.37 -23.98
CA LYS A 46 3.40 -30.11 -23.64
C LYS A 46 3.25 -28.91 -22.69
N ARG A 47 2.11 -28.22 -22.77
CA ARG A 47 1.75 -27.12 -21.88
C ARG A 47 0.99 -27.65 -20.67
N PHE A 48 1.40 -27.21 -19.48
CA PHE A 48 0.74 -27.55 -18.22
C PHE A 48 0.15 -26.31 -17.58
N MET A 49 -0.98 -26.48 -16.93
CA MET A 49 -1.48 -25.56 -15.91
C MET A 49 -1.04 -26.12 -14.56
N ALA A 50 -0.38 -25.31 -13.74
CA ALA A 50 0.04 -25.70 -12.40
C ALA A 50 -0.58 -24.74 -11.38
N VAL A 51 -1.07 -25.29 -10.27
CA VAL A 51 -1.50 -24.54 -9.10
C VAL A 51 -0.54 -24.93 -7.97
N LEU A 52 0.18 -23.93 -7.45
CA LEU A 52 1.14 -24.12 -6.36
C LEU A 52 0.62 -23.39 -5.13
N VAL A 53 0.50 -24.12 -4.03
CA VAL A 53 0.12 -23.59 -2.73
C VAL A 53 1.29 -23.84 -1.79
N GLN A 54 1.76 -22.79 -1.12
CA GLN A 54 2.82 -22.92 -0.14
C GLN A 54 2.27 -23.66 1.09
N ILE A 55 2.95 -24.72 1.51
CA ILE A 55 2.66 -25.45 2.74
C ILE A 55 3.60 -24.93 3.83
N GLY A 56 3.04 -24.57 4.99
CA GLY A 56 3.78 -24.12 6.16
C GLY A 56 4.31 -25.29 6.99
N ASP A 57 5.10 -24.97 8.02
CA ASP A 57 5.62 -25.98 8.97
C ASP A 57 4.51 -26.70 9.76
N ASP A 58 3.29 -26.15 9.75
CA ASP A 58 2.07 -26.70 10.36
C ASP A 58 1.26 -27.61 9.42
N GLU A 59 1.83 -27.97 8.26
CA GLU A 59 1.17 -28.72 7.17
C GLU A 59 -0.10 -28.03 6.63
N GLN A 60 -0.28 -26.72 6.90
CA GLN A 60 -1.41 -25.95 6.39
C GLN A 60 -1.01 -25.06 5.20
N PRO A 61 -1.96 -24.73 4.31
CA PRO A 61 -1.77 -23.70 3.31
C PRO A 61 -1.39 -22.36 3.95
N VAL A 62 -0.24 -21.80 3.61
CA VAL A 62 0.14 -20.44 4.02
C VAL A 62 -0.77 -19.45 3.30
N PRO A 63 -1.58 -18.66 4.02
CA PRO A 63 -2.38 -17.61 3.40
C PRO A 63 -1.44 -16.63 2.68
N PRO A 64 -1.80 -16.12 1.48
CA PRO A 64 -1.00 -15.10 0.85
C PRO A 64 -0.84 -13.92 1.82
N GLU A 65 0.40 -13.53 2.12
CA GLU A 65 0.64 -12.32 2.89
C GLU A 65 -0.15 -11.16 2.25
N PRO A 66 -0.88 -10.35 3.02
CA PRO A 66 -1.56 -9.20 2.45
C PRO A 66 -0.52 -8.34 1.75
N ALA A 67 -0.69 -8.16 0.44
CA ALA A 67 0.24 -7.39 -0.38
C ALA A 67 0.56 -6.08 0.33
N LYS A 68 1.85 -5.84 0.62
CA LYS A 68 2.29 -4.57 1.23
C LYS A 68 1.70 -3.44 0.38
N PRO A 69 0.95 -2.51 0.98
CA PRO A 69 0.32 -1.44 0.20
C PRO A 69 1.40 -0.74 -0.61
N ALA A 70 1.13 -0.55 -1.90
CA ALA A 70 2.07 0.08 -2.83
C ALA A 70 2.68 1.36 -2.21
N PRO A 71 3.94 1.69 -2.51
CA PRO A 71 4.59 2.89 -1.99
C PRO A 71 3.67 4.10 -2.21
N ARG A 72 3.25 4.74 -1.11
CA ARG A 72 2.33 5.88 -1.17
C ARG A 72 2.97 6.95 -2.04
N GLU A 73 2.28 7.32 -3.12
CA GLU A 73 2.70 8.42 -4.00
C GLU A 73 3.04 9.67 -3.17
N ARG A 74 4.11 10.36 -3.54
CA ARG A 74 4.56 11.58 -2.86
C ARG A 74 3.44 12.61 -2.85
N LEU A 75 3.15 13.14 -1.67
CA LEU A 75 2.22 14.26 -1.51
C LEU A 75 2.80 15.50 -2.21
N GLY A 76 1.93 16.32 -2.80
CA GLY A 76 2.31 17.65 -3.25
C GLY A 76 2.59 18.59 -2.07
N ASP A 77 3.13 19.77 -2.36
CA ASP A 77 3.65 20.67 -1.34
C ASP A 77 2.60 21.12 -0.32
N LEU A 78 1.37 21.40 -0.74
CA LEU A 78 0.32 21.85 0.20
C LEU A 78 -0.21 20.68 1.02
N ALA A 79 -0.44 19.53 0.39
CA ALA A 79 -0.88 18.33 1.10
C ALA A 79 0.18 17.90 2.13
N TRP A 80 1.46 18.00 1.78
CA TRP A 80 2.55 17.70 2.69
C TRP A 80 2.60 18.68 3.87
N ARG A 81 2.53 19.99 3.62
CA ARG A 81 2.50 21.01 4.69
C ARG A 81 1.31 20.83 5.62
N ALA A 82 0.12 20.59 5.08
CA ALA A 82 -1.07 20.32 5.88
C ALA A 82 -0.86 19.10 6.80
N VAL A 83 -0.20 18.05 6.31
CA VAL A 83 0.14 16.88 7.14
C VAL A 83 1.15 17.23 8.24
N GLN A 84 2.18 18.02 7.94
CA GLN A 84 3.15 18.42 8.97
C GLN A 84 2.51 19.29 10.04
N TRP A 85 1.72 20.30 9.65
CA TRP A 85 1.03 21.18 10.60
C TRP A 85 0.07 20.41 11.49
N CYS A 86 -0.67 19.41 10.99
CA CYS A 86 -1.51 18.56 11.85
C CYS A 86 -0.74 17.87 13.00
N LYS A 87 0.59 17.74 12.90
CA LYS A 87 1.43 17.13 13.94
C LYS A 87 2.05 18.15 14.89
N GLU A 88 1.98 19.43 14.54
CA GLU A 88 2.52 20.52 15.35
C GLU A 88 1.51 20.88 16.45
N PRO A 89 1.91 20.84 17.74
CA PRO A 89 1.04 21.25 18.84
C PRO A 89 0.52 22.67 18.69
N GLU A 90 1.33 23.60 18.16
CA GLU A 90 0.96 25.00 17.96
C GLU A 90 -0.16 25.17 16.95
N PHE A 91 -0.20 24.30 15.93
CA PHE A 91 -1.26 24.29 14.95
C PHE A 91 -2.55 23.70 15.53
N ILE A 92 -2.43 22.64 16.33
CA ILE A 92 -3.56 22.06 17.06
C ILE A 92 -4.15 23.13 17.98
N ASP A 93 -3.33 23.80 18.81
CA ASP A 93 -3.74 24.91 19.68
C ASP A 93 -4.47 26.01 18.90
N PHE A 94 -3.92 26.43 17.77
CA PHE A 94 -4.53 27.42 16.90
C PHE A 94 -5.92 26.96 16.42
N LEU A 95 -6.06 25.70 16.02
CA LEU A 95 -7.33 25.15 15.59
C LEU A 95 -8.33 25.00 16.75
N SER A 96 -7.88 24.61 17.95
CA SER A 96 -8.72 24.52 19.15
C SER A 96 -9.32 25.88 19.54
N LEU A 97 -8.65 26.99 19.22
CA LEU A 97 -9.18 28.34 19.39
C LEU A 97 -10.29 28.67 18.38
N GLN A 98 -10.29 28.04 17.20
CA GLN A 98 -11.31 28.25 16.17
C GLN A 98 -12.52 27.34 16.39
N GLU A 99 -12.27 26.10 16.78
CA GLU A 99 -13.30 25.08 16.97
C GLU A 99 -12.99 24.21 18.20
N PRO A 100 -13.88 24.21 19.20
CA PRO A 100 -13.73 23.33 20.35
C PRO A 100 -13.75 21.85 19.92
N GLY A 101 -12.85 21.04 20.50
CA GLY A 101 -12.80 19.59 20.25
C GLY A 101 -11.71 19.13 19.28
N ILE A 102 -10.81 20.01 18.88
CA ILE A 102 -9.60 19.63 18.14
C ILE A 102 -8.45 19.47 19.15
N ASP A 103 -8.03 18.23 19.39
CA ASP A 103 -6.91 17.92 20.31
C ASP A 103 -5.89 16.93 19.73
N SER A 104 -6.13 16.42 18.52
CA SER A 104 -5.29 15.40 17.88
C SER A 104 -4.97 15.70 16.41
N GLU A 105 -3.94 15.02 15.87
CA GLU A 105 -3.62 15.05 14.43
C GLU A 105 -4.84 14.66 13.58
N HIS A 106 -5.64 13.71 14.08
CA HIS A 106 -6.83 13.23 13.38
C HIS A 106 -7.88 14.32 13.22
N ASP A 107 -8.14 15.06 14.31
CA ASP A 107 -9.16 16.11 14.34
C ASP A 107 -8.70 17.34 13.56
N ALA A 108 -7.42 17.70 13.66
CA ALA A 108 -6.83 18.75 12.83
C ALA A 108 -6.96 18.40 11.33
N ALA A 109 -6.72 17.14 10.96
CA ALA A 109 -6.88 16.69 9.59
C ALA A 109 -8.36 16.67 9.14
N ALA A 110 -9.29 16.32 10.04
CA ALA A 110 -10.72 16.38 9.79
C ALA A 110 -11.20 17.82 9.56
N TYR A 111 -10.71 18.75 10.37
CA TYR A 111 -10.97 20.18 10.24
C TYR A 111 -10.52 20.70 8.88
N ILE A 112 -9.27 20.43 8.47
CA ILE A 112 -8.74 20.86 7.17
C ILE A 112 -9.61 20.33 6.02
N LYS A 113 -9.97 19.04 6.06
CA LYS A 113 -10.83 18.43 5.03
C LYS A 113 -12.19 19.10 4.93
N ARG A 114 -12.83 19.37 6.08
CA ARG A 114 -14.14 20.05 6.13
C ARG A 114 -14.06 21.48 5.61
N VAL A 115 -13.10 22.27 6.07
CA VAL A 115 -12.92 23.67 5.67
C VAL A 115 -12.55 23.80 4.20
N CYS A 116 -11.71 22.90 3.68
CA CYS A 116 -11.32 22.91 2.27
C CYS A 116 -12.29 22.18 1.34
N GLY A 117 -13.32 21.52 1.88
CA GLY A 117 -14.33 20.78 1.10
C GLY A 117 -13.75 19.57 0.34
N VAL A 118 -12.77 18.87 0.92
CA VAL A 118 -12.09 17.73 0.29
C VAL A 118 -12.20 16.47 1.13
N GLN A 119 -12.19 15.30 0.49
CA GLN A 119 -12.17 14.02 1.20
C GLN A 119 -10.76 13.60 1.59
N SER A 120 -9.77 14.03 0.81
CA SER A 120 -8.36 13.75 1.02
C SER A 120 -7.53 15.03 1.00
N ARG A 121 -6.55 15.12 1.91
CA ARG A 121 -5.54 16.19 1.92
C ARG A 121 -4.75 16.27 0.60
N LYS A 122 -4.68 15.16 -0.17
CA LYS A 122 -4.08 15.13 -1.51
C LYS A 122 -4.76 16.08 -2.49
N GLU A 123 -6.06 16.33 -2.32
CA GLU A 123 -6.84 17.18 -3.20
C GLU A 123 -6.51 18.67 -3.05
N LEU A 124 -5.80 19.06 -1.98
CA LEU A 124 -5.32 20.43 -1.79
C LEU A 124 -4.38 20.89 -2.93
N ASP A 125 -3.63 19.96 -3.51
CA ASP A 125 -2.71 20.27 -4.60
C ASP A 125 -3.40 20.22 -5.97
N THR A 126 -4.41 19.37 -6.14
CA THR A 126 -5.08 19.16 -7.44
C THR A 126 -6.31 20.03 -7.65
N SER A 127 -7.01 20.44 -6.58
CA SER A 127 -8.20 21.28 -6.66
C SER A 127 -7.87 22.75 -6.43
N PRO A 128 -8.06 23.64 -7.44
CA PRO A 128 -7.85 25.08 -7.28
C PRO A 128 -8.75 25.69 -6.19
N ALA A 129 -9.98 25.17 -6.04
CA ALA A 129 -10.92 25.61 -5.02
C ALA A 129 -10.42 25.25 -3.61
N ALA A 130 -10.00 24.00 -3.41
CA ALA A 130 -9.47 23.54 -2.12
C ALA A 130 -8.18 24.28 -1.73
N ARG A 131 -7.30 24.52 -2.71
CA ARG A 131 -6.09 25.34 -2.55
C ARG A 131 -6.41 26.76 -2.07
N THR A 132 -7.43 27.37 -2.66
CA THR A 132 -7.86 28.73 -2.32
C THR A 132 -8.42 28.77 -0.91
N ALA A 133 -9.32 27.84 -0.58
CA ALA A 133 -9.90 27.69 0.76
C ALA A 133 -8.81 27.46 1.82
N PHE A 134 -7.84 26.58 1.55
CA PHE A 134 -6.72 26.32 2.45
C PHE A 134 -5.89 27.57 2.72
N ASN A 135 -5.57 28.34 1.67
CA ASN A 135 -4.77 29.54 1.83
C ASN A 135 -5.52 30.65 2.61
N GLN A 136 -6.82 30.80 2.35
CA GLN A 136 -7.65 31.85 2.95
C GLN A 136 -8.05 31.55 4.40
N HIS A 137 -8.47 30.31 4.68
CA HIS A 137 -9.06 29.95 5.97
C HIS A 137 -8.08 29.30 6.94
N ILE A 138 -6.96 28.76 6.44
CA ILE A 138 -6.01 28.02 7.28
C ILE A 138 -4.65 28.72 7.28
N ARG A 139 -3.98 28.80 6.13
CA ARG A 139 -2.61 29.32 6.05
C ARG A 139 -2.47 30.77 6.50
N GLY A 140 -3.33 31.66 5.99
CA GLY A 140 -3.30 33.08 6.35
C GLY A 140 -3.55 33.32 7.84
N PRO A 141 -4.64 32.80 8.41
CA PRO A 141 -4.94 32.89 9.83
C PRO A 141 -3.87 32.26 10.74
N TYR A 142 -3.36 31.08 10.39
CA TYR A 142 -2.29 30.44 11.15
C TYR A 142 -1.01 31.27 11.17
N HIS A 143 -0.62 31.85 10.03
CA HIS A 143 0.55 32.74 9.99
C HIS A 143 0.38 33.98 10.87
N LYS A 144 -0.83 34.57 10.90
CA LYS A 144 -1.15 35.68 11.82
C LYS A 144 -1.07 35.24 13.29
N HIS A 145 -1.53 34.02 13.61
CA HIS A 145 -1.43 33.44 14.94
C HIS A 145 0.03 33.27 15.38
N LEU A 146 0.89 32.73 14.51
CA LEU A 146 2.32 32.57 14.79
C LEU A 146 3.01 33.92 15.01
N MET A 147 2.70 34.94 14.18
CA MET A 147 3.20 36.30 14.35
C MET A 147 2.76 36.92 15.69
N ALA A 148 1.50 36.73 16.08
CA ALA A 148 0.99 37.23 17.36
C ALA A 148 1.65 36.56 18.58
N ARG A 149 2.14 35.32 18.42
CA ARG A 149 2.88 34.58 19.46
C ARG A 149 4.40 34.77 19.40
N GLY A 150 4.93 35.50 18.41
CA GLY A 150 6.37 35.71 18.23
C GLY A 150 7.13 34.47 17.75
N LEU A 151 6.44 33.54 17.07
CA LEU A 151 6.97 32.24 16.63
C LEU A 151 7.26 32.17 15.12
N ALA A 152 7.20 33.31 14.43
CA ALA A 152 7.22 33.38 12.96
C ALA A 152 8.43 34.12 12.39
#